data_AF-A0A2G5KQP4-F1
#
_entry.id   AF-A0A2G5KQP4-F1
#
_cell.length_a   1.000
_cell.length_b   1.000
_cell.length_c   1.000
_cell.angle_alpha   90.00
_cell.angle_beta   90.00
_cell.angle_gamma   90.00
#
_symmetry.space_group_name_H-M   'P 1'
#
loop_
_entity.id
_entity.type
_entity.pdbx_description
1 polymer ?
#
loop_
_entity_poly.entity_id
_entity_poly.type
_entity_poly.pdbx_seq_one_letter_code
_entity_poly.pdbx_strand_id
1 'polypeptide(L)'
;MALNKGGRKALGDKKRENRIMLRFNNTELLQVKEILRSYNLDYTKRGVIGPFLRRLILNKETADNQKLPDLSANLVFQINKIGVNINQLTAVARSKNLRSPSAKLDAEIEKSNELLGKIVTLLNEKIY
;
A
#
# COMPACT_ATOMS: atom_id res chain seq x y z
N MET A 1 5.15 27.88 57.64
CA MET A 1 5.75 26.52 57.49
C MET A 1 5.15 25.88 56.24
N ALA A 2 5.89 25.88 55.13
CA ALA A 2 5.43 25.26 53.88
C ALA A 2 5.68 23.75 53.96
N LEU A 3 4.60 22.97 53.99
CA LEU A 3 4.64 21.52 54.04
C LEU A 3 5.30 20.96 52.77
N ASN A 4 6.55 20.53 52.91
CA ASN A 4 7.27 19.68 51.97
C ASN A 4 6.54 18.34 51.82
N LYS A 5 5.46 18.30 51.04
CA LYS A 5 4.84 17.05 50.58
C LYS A 5 5.61 16.62 49.34
N GLY A 6 6.52 15.66 49.51
CA GLY A 6 7.15 14.91 48.43
C GLY A 6 6.11 14.12 47.64
N GLY A 7 5.24 14.82 46.92
CA GLY A 7 4.20 14.25 46.08
C GLY A 7 4.78 13.72 44.78
N ARG A 8 4.24 12.60 44.29
CA ARG A 8 4.48 12.14 42.92
C ARG A 8 4.07 13.25 41.96
N LYS A 9 5.02 13.71 41.14
CA LYS A 9 4.76 14.64 40.03
C LYS A 9 3.67 14.03 39.14
N ALA A 10 2.56 14.75 38.94
CA ALA A 10 1.50 14.31 38.04
C ALA A 10 2.10 14.02 36.66
N LEU A 11 1.72 12.89 36.07
CA LEU A 11 2.13 12.53 34.71
C LEU A 11 1.45 13.54 33.78
N GLY A 12 2.19 14.55 33.32
CA GLY A 12 1.62 15.59 32.45
C GLY A 12 1.05 14.99 31.16
N ASP A 13 -0.04 15.56 30.65
CA ASP A 13 -0.75 15.09 29.45
C ASP A 13 0.06 15.14 28.14
N LYS A 14 1.26 15.72 28.18
CA LYS A 14 2.12 15.84 27.00
C LYS A 14 2.98 14.59 26.86
N LYS A 15 2.83 13.93 25.71
CA LYS A 15 3.75 12.88 25.27
C LYS A 15 5.19 13.40 25.36
N ARG A 16 6.08 12.62 25.98
CA ARG A 16 7.49 12.98 26.11
C ARG A 16 8.11 13.11 24.71
N GLU A 17 8.65 14.27 24.40
CA GLU A 17 9.44 14.47 23.19
C GLU A 17 10.88 14.01 23.47
N ASN A 18 11.24 12.84 22.94
CA ASN A 18 12.60 12.35 22.99
C ASN A 18 13.34 12.83 21.74
N ARG A 19 14.36 13.67 21.92
CA ARG A 19 15.21 14.15 20.83
C ARG A 19 16.51 13.36 20.80
N ILE A 20 16.81 12.75 19.66
CA ILE A 20 18.08 12.06 19.39
C ILE A 20 18.83 12.87 18.34
N MET A 21 20.11 13.16 18.60
CA MET A 21 21.00 13.76 17.61
C MET A 21 21.91 12.67 17.05
N LEU A 22 21.81 12.43 15.73
CA LEU A 22 22.69 11.52 15.01
C LEU A 22 23.76 12.35 14.29
N ARG A 23 25.02 11.98 14.47
CA ARG A 23 26.16 12.57 13.76
C ARG A 23 26.65 11.55 12.74
N PHE A 24 26.88 12.01 11.51
CA PHE A 24 27.42 11.20 10.43
C PHE A 24 28.80 11.74 10.09
N ASN A 25 29.73 10.84 9.78
CA ASN A 25 30.98 11.23 9.11
C ASN A 25 30.71 11.51 7.61
N ASN A 26 31.72 11.98 6.88
CA ASN A 26 31.55 12.38 5.48
C ASN A 26 31.14 11.21 4.57
N THR A 27 31.65 10.00 4.81
CA THR A 27 31.36 8.82 3.99
C THR A 27 29.98 8.27 4.26
N GLU A 28 29.57 8.17 5.52
CA GLU A 28 28.21 7.80 5.95
C GLU A 28 27.18 8.80 5.44
N LEU A 29 27.48 10.09 5.48
CA LEU A 29 26.58 11.13 4.98
C LEU A 29 26.38 11.03 3.46
N LEU A 30 27.42 10.63 2.71
CA LEU A 30 27.31 10.30 1.29
C LEU A 30 26.40 9.10 1.06
N GLN A 31 26.58 8.01 1.80
CA GLN A 31 25.73 6.82 1.70
C GLN A 31 24.25 7.17 2.00
N VAL A 32 23.99 7.96 3.04
CA VAL A 32 22.63 8.41 3.38
C VAL A 32 22.02 9.24 2.24
N LYS A 33 22.81 10.09 1.58
CA LYS A 33 22.35 10.86 0.42
C LYS A 33 22.01 9.97 -0.78
N GLU A 34 22.82 8.96 -1.06
CA GLU A 34 22.57 8.00 -2.14
C GLU A 34 21.29 7.21 -1.89
N ILE A 35 21.07 6.75 -0.65
CA ILE A 35 19.84 6.07 -0.25
C ILE A 35 18.65 7.01 -0.40
N LEU A 36 18.73 8.26 0.06
CA LEU A 36 17.62 9.21 -0.10
C LEU A 36 17.30 9.46 -1.59
N ARG A 37 18.33 9.54 -2.45
CA ARG A 37 18.16 9.67 -3.90
C ARG A 37 17.46 8.46 -4.51
N SER A 38 17.76 7.23 -4.07
CA SER A 38 17.07 6.03 -4.61
C SER A 38 15.57 6.02 -4.32
N TYR A 39 15.14 6.68 -3.24
CA TYR A 39 13.73 6.91 -2.92
C TYR A 39 13.15 8.20 -3.54
N ASN A 40 13.88 8.89 -4.42
CA ASN A 40 13.53 10.20 -4.98
C ASN A 40 13.25 11.28 -3.92
N LEU A 41 13.92 11.18 -2.76
CA LEU A 41 13.78 12.13 -1.66
C LEU A 41 14.89 13.18 -1.71
N ASP A 42 14.50 14.44 -1.59
CA ASP A 42 15.42 15.57 -1.59
C ASP A 42 16.00 15.83 -0.20
N TYR A 43 17.29 15.54 -0.04
CA TYR A 43 18.04 15.77 1.20
C TYR A 43 18.06 17.25 1.64
N THR A 44 17.95 18.20 0.71
CA THR A 44 18.07 19.64 1.02
C THR A 44 16.83 20.19 1.73
N LYS A 45 15.69 19.50 1.63
CA LYS A 45 14.44 19.92 2.24
C LYS A 45 14.42 19.60 3.74
N ARG A 46 14.12 20.62 4.55
CA ARG A 46 13.92 20.48 6.00
C ARG A 46 12.78 19.50 6.26
N GLY A 47 13.03 18.51 7.11
CA GLY A 47 12.03 17.52 7.48
C GLY A 47 11.97 16.28 6.59
N VAL A 48 12.93 16.06 5.69
CA VAL A 48 13.02 14.80 4.91
C VAL A 48 13.86 13.76 5.65
N ILE A 49 15.06 14.14 6.09
CA ILE A 49 16.04 13.22 6.70
C ILE A 49 15.52 12.62 8.01
N GLY A 50 14.94 13.45 8.89
CA GLY A 50 14.46 13.01 10.21
C GLY A 50 13.37 11.94 10.14
N PRO A 51 12.25 12.19 9.42
CA PRO A 51 11.22 11.19 9.19
C PRO A 51 11.72 9.96 8.44
N PHE A 52 12.62 10.12 7.47
CA PHE A 52 13.21 9.00 6.75
C PHE A 52 14.02 8.09 7.69
N LEU A 53 14.96 8.64 8.46
CA LEU A 53 15.76 7.88 9.43
C LEU A 53 14.88 7.26 10.52
N ARG A 54 13.86 7.98 11.00
CA ARG A 54 12.90 7.44 11.96
C ARG A 54 12.17 6.23 11.40
N ARG A 55 11.67 6.31 10.16
CA ARG A 55 11.01 5.19 9.49
C ARG A 55 11.98 4.03 9.29
N LEU A 56 13.21 4.30 8.85
CA LEU A 56 14.22 3.27 8.63
C LEU A 56 14.56 2.53 9.93
N ILE A 57 14.79 3.25 11.03
CA ILE A 57 15.10 2.66 12.34
C ILE A 57 13.91 1.86 12.88
N LEU A 58 12.69 2.42 12.83
CA LEU A 58 11.49 1.75 13.33
C LEU A 58 11.06 0.54 12.47
N ASN A 59 11.29 0.60 11.16
CA ASN A 59 10.91 -0.47 10.23
C ASN A 59 12.00 -1.55 10.08
N LYS A 60 13.20 -1.34 10.63
CA LYS A 60 14.27 -2.35 10.56
C LYS A 60 13.88 -3.66 11.27
N GLU A 61 13.00 -3.60 12.26
CA GLU A 61 12.43 -4.77 12.94
C GLU A 61 11.23 -5.39 12.19
N THR A 62 10.56 -4.65 11.29
CA THR A 62 9.39 -5.14 10.56
C THR A 62 9.72 -5.74 9.18
N ALA A 63 10.98 -5.64 8.75
CA ALA A 63 11.45 -6.18 7.47
C ALA A 63 11.24 -7.70 7.32
N ASP A 64 11.19 -8.44 8.43
CA ASP A 64 10.97 -9.89 8.40
C ASP A 64 9.48 -10.28 8.27
N ASN A 65 8.53 -9.38 8.56
CA ASN A 65 7.10 -9.73 8.65
C ASN A 65 6.17 -8.98 7.67
N GLN A 66 6.69 -8.09 6.82
CA GLN A 66 5.88 -7.32 5.87
C GLN A 66 6.35 -7.42 4.41
N LYS A 67 6.88 -8.58 4.00
CA LYS A 67 6.95 -8.92 2.57
C LYS A 67 5.59 -9.46 2.10
N LEU A 68 4.60 -8.59 1.98
CA LEU A 68 3.59 -8.74 0.95
C LEU A 68 3.96 -7.72 -0.13
N PRO A 69 4.20 -8.16 -1.38
CA PRO A 69 4.61 -7.25 -2.44
C PRO A 69 3.48 -6.26 -2.70
N ASP A 70 3.86 -5.09 -3.20
CA ASP A 70 3.03 -4.03 -3.77
C ASP A 70 2.02 -4.56 -4.82
N LEU A 71 1.01 -5.33 -4.42
CA LEU A 71 -0.24 -5.32 -5.13
C LEU A 71 -0.83 -3.95 -4.84
N SER A 72 -0.46 -2.96 -5.68
CA SER A 72 -0.89 -1.59 -5.51
C SER A 72 -2.38 -1.60 -5.20
N ALA A 73 -2.83 -0.87 -4.17
CA ALA A 73 -4.23 -0.85 -3.78
C ALA A 73 -5.18 -0.56 -4.96
N ASN A 74 -4.66 0.14 -5.98
CA ASN A 74 -5.29 0.33 -7.28
C ASN A 74 -5.56 -0.98 -8.03
N LEU A 75 -4.62 -1.92 -8.10
CA LEU A 75 -4.81 -3.21 -8.76
C LEU A 75 -5.88 -4.05 -8.05
N VAL A 76 -5.86 -4.09 -6.72
CA VAL A 76 -6.91 -4.76 -5.92
C VAL A 76 -8.28 -4.11 -6.16
N PHE A 77 -8.32 -2.77 -6.19
CA PHE A 77 -9.54 -2.02 -6.47
C PHE A 77 -10.09 -2.29 -7.88
N GLN A 78 -9.22 -2.37 -8.90
CA GLN A 78 -9.64 -2.69 -10.27
C GLN A 78 -10.13 -4.14 -10.39
N ILE A 79 -9.47 -5.10 -9.75
CA ILE A 79 -9.93 -6.50 -9.70
C ILE A 79 -11.31 -6.59 -9.04
N ASN A 80 -11.53 -5.88 -7.93
CA ASN A 80 -12.84 -5.83 -7.28
C ASN A 80 -13.93 -5.23 -8.18
N LYS A 81 -13.62 -4.16 -8.93
CA LYS A 81 -14.58 -3.61 -9.91
C LYS A 81 -14.93 -4.60 -11.01
N ILE A 82 -13.94 -5.34 -11.52
CA ILE A 82 -14.16 -6.37 -12.53
C ILE A 82 -15.06 -7.47 -11.97
N GLY A 83 -14.79 -7.95 -10.75
CA GLY A 83 -15.62 -8.95 -10.08
C GLY A 83 -17.07 -8.50 -9.88
N VAL A 84 -17.30 -7.24 -9.49
CA VAL A 84 -18.64 -6.67 -9.34
C VAL A 84 -19.40 -6.64 -10.67
N ASN A 85 -18.74 -6.22 -11.75
CA ASN A 85 -19.37 -6.18 -13.08
C ASN A 85 -19.73 -7.59 -13.58
N ILE A 86 -18.87 -8.59 -13.34
CA ILE A 86 -19.15 -10.00 -13.67
C ILE A 86 -20.37 -10.51 -12.88
N ASN A 87 -20.46 -10.20 -11.58
CA ASN A 87 -21.62 -10.57 -10.75
C ASN A 87 -22.91 -9.91 -11.26
N GLN A 88 -22.85 -8.68 -11.72
CA GLN A 88 -24.01 -7.99 -12.32
C GLN A 88 -24.41 -8.63 -13.64
N LEU A 89 -23.45 -8.93 -14.53
CA LEU A 89 -23.72 -9.58 -15.81
C LEU A 89 -24.33 -10.98 -15.63
N THR A 90 -23.80 -11.77 -14.70
CA THR A 90 -24.34 -13.10 -14.39
C THR A 90 -25.73 -13.04 -13.76
N ALA A 91 -26.01 -12.06 -12.89
CA ALA A 91 -27.35 -11.82 -12.35
C ALA A 91 -28.35 -11.41 -13.44
N VAL A 92 -27.94 -10.53 -14.37
CA VAL A 92 -28.75 -10.12 -15.53
C VAL A 92 -28.98 -11.30 -16.48
N ALA A 93 -27.94 -12.07 -16.78
CA ALA A 93 -28.02 -13.28 -17.59
C ALA A 93 -28.99 -14.30 -17.00
N ARG A 94 -28.87 -14.58 -15.70
CA ARG A 94 -29.76 -15.50 -14.97
C ARG A 94 -31.20 -15.01 -14.99
N SER A 95 -31.44 -13.73 -14.69
CA SER A 95 -32.79 -13.16 -14.70
C SER A 95 -33.42 -13.11 -16.09
N LYS A 96 -32.62 -12.89 -17.15
CA LYS A 96 -33.07 -12.94 -18.54
C LYS A 96 -33.38 -14.37 -18.98
N ASN A 97 -32.53 -15.36 -18.67
CA ASN A 97 -32.80 -16.76 -18.96
C ASN A 97 -34.06 -17.29 -18.25
N LEU A 98 -34.32 -16.85 -17.01
CA LEU A 98 -35.55 -17.17 -16.28
C LEU A 98 -36.81 -16.53 -16.91
N ARG A 99 -36.69 -15.38 -17.59
CA ARG A 99 -37.80 -14.66 -18.22
C ARG A 99 -38.03 -15.03 -19.69
N SER A 100 -36.99 -15.46 -20.42
CA SER A 100 -37.05 -15.93 -21.80
C SER A 100 -35.76 -16.69 -22.11
N PRO A 101 -35.80 -18.00 -22.38
CA PRO A 101 -34.61 -18.76 -22.78
C PRO A 101 -34.29 -18.36 -24.22
N SER A 102 -33.44 -17.34 -24.40
CA SER A 102 -33.10 -16.84 -25.73
C SER A 102 -31.67 -17.22 -26.11
N ALA A 103 -31.50 -17.79 -27.30
CA ALA A 103 -30.24 -18.19 -27.95
C ALA A 103 -29.16 -17.08 -28.05
N LYS A 104 -29.44 -15.86 -27.58
CA LYS A 104 -28.48 -14.75 -27.53
C LYS A 104 -27.52 -14.82 -26.35
N LEU A 105 -27.85 -15.56 -25.28
CA LEU A 105 -26.99 -15.64 -24.10
C LEU A 105 -25.71 -16.44 -24.37
N ASP A 106 -25.80 -17.53 -25.13
CA ASP A 106 -24.64 -18.36 -25.48
C ASP A 106 -23.60 -17.54 -26.27
N ALA A 107 -24.06 -16.74 -27.24
CA ALA A 107 -23.21 -15.84 -28.00
C ALA A 107 -22.55 -14.75 -27.13
N GLU A 108 -23.23 -14.31 -26.06
CA GLU A 108 -22.72 -13.28 -25.15
C GLU A 108 -21.70 -13.86 -24.15
N ILE A 109 -21.92 -15.10 -23.69
CA ILE A 109 -20.97 -15.86 -22.85
C ILE A 109 -19.71 -16.20 -23.65
N GLU A 110 -19.85 -16.64 -24.91
CA GLU A 110 -18.73 -16.98 -25.79
C GLU A 110 -17.82 -15.77 -26.02
N LYS A 111 -18.41 -14.61 -26.30
CA LYS A 111 -17.67 -13.34 -26.48
C LYS A 111 -16.96 -12.88 -25.20
N SER A 112 -17.58 -13.11 -24.05
CA SER A 112 -17.01 -12.79 -22.73
C SER A 112 -15.80 -13.68 -22.40
N ASN A 113 -15.90 -14.98 -22.69
CA ASN A 113 -14.78 -15.93 -22.56
C ASN A 113 -13.62 -15.59 -23.50
N GLU A 114 -13.92 -15.17 -24.74
CA GLU A 114 -12.89 -14.75 -25.70
C GLU A 114 -12.11 -13.52 -25.22
N LEU A 115 -12.81 -12.53 -24.63
CA LEU A 115 -12.18 -11.35 -24.04
C LEU A 115 -11.35 -11.68 -22.80
N LEU A 116 -11.85 -12.56 -21.93
CA LEU A 116 -11.09 -13.05 -20.76
C LEU A 116 -9.82 -13.78 -21.20
N GLY A 117 -9.90 -14.61 -22.24
CA GLY A 117 -8.73 -15.28 -22.83
C GLY A 117 -7.68 -14.27 -23.30
N LYS A 118 -8.10 -13.24 -24.05
CA LYS A 118 -7.20 -12.16 -24.53
C LYS A 118 -6.52 -11.43 -23.37
N ILE A 119 -7.25 -11.17 -22.28
CA ILE A 119 -6.68 -10.54 -21.08
C ILE A 119 -5.63 -11.45 -20.43
N VAL A 120 -5.89 -12.75 -20.30
CA VAL A 120 -4.94 -13.71 -19.73
C VAL A 120 -3.66 -13.82 -20.58
N THR A 121 -3.78 -13.87 -21.91
CA THR A 121 -2.60 -13.87 -22.80
C THR A 121 -1.78 -12.59 -22.66
N LEU A 122 -2.42 -11.42 -22.63
CA LEU A 122 -1.73 -10.14 -22.46
C LEU A 122 -1.05 -10.01 -21.08
N LEU A 123 -1.64 -10.61 -20.05
CA LEU A 123 -1.03 -10.69 -18.73
C LEU A 123 0.19 -11.61 -18.72
N ASN A 124 0.11 -12.77 -19.38
CA ASN A 124 1.24 -13.70 -19.49
C ASN A 124 2.39 -13.14 -20.33
N GLU A 125 2.10 -12.40 -21.41
CA GLU A 125 3.11 -11.75 -22.25
C GLU A 125 3.85 -10.60 -21.54
N LYS A 126 3.24 -9.96 -20.54
CA LYS A 126 3.87 -8.91 -19.73
C LYS A 126 4.66 -9.42 -18.53
N ILE A 127 4.58 -10.71 -18.23
CA ILE A 127 5.29 -11.35 -17.10
C ILE A 127 6.66 -11.93 -17.54
N TYR A 128 6.93 -11.99 -18.86
CA TYR A 128 8.26 -12.18 -19.44
C TYR A 128 8.82 -10.86 -19.98
#